data_AF-A0AAV7BRK8-F1
#
_entry.id   AF-A0AAV7BRK8-F1
#
_cell.length_a   1.000
_cell.length_b   1.000
_cell.length_c   1.000
_cell.angle_alpha   90.00
_cell.angle_beta   90.00
_cell.angle_gamma   90.00
#
_symmetry.space_group_name_H-M   'P 1'
#
loop_
_entity.id
_entity.type
_entity.pdbx_description
1 polymer ?
#
loop_
_entity_poly.entity_id
_entity_poly.type
_entity_poly.pdbx_seq_one_letter_code
_entity_poly.pdbx_strand_id
1 'polypeptide(L)'
;MELQHSAGFSGAIMEEYRYSEEDFILPGITWQTRREYAEDKRFLSDFDRALQSRWVGKMEKGLFRYPLWSLQTKILPGSVNYVAQLNVKRGIERRKPQDIKSIQQQYNPRQFNFNKIKPEEVVFQMVRSPAEKVSNGAEIHRSPNHTPALPSSSHNHPLVVINVSPLEFGHVLFIPDPSLCLAQILTSDLVQLGLESLLLSGHPGFRVGFNSLGGFASVNHLHLHGFYLDEELLIESAESKLLCPDIHFHLLHHFPAPGFFFYTDGKDLMSVSRRICRVTDYLVQRDIAHNVFMTRGNNPENRGCLESREGIRVFIWARQSCFGAKEESAFNVALCELAGHLPVKNEEDFSTLTEDSVISIVRSHLLSDEEFNVLSQELVEHLTK
;
A
#
# COMPACT_ATOMS: atom_id res chain seq x y z
N MET A 1 4.09 3.90 -25.21
CA MET A 1 3.36 5.09 -24.71
C MET A 1 4.32 6.27 -24.61
N GLU A 2 4.01 7.42 -25.23
CA GLU A 2 4.87 8.62 -25.20
C GLU A 2 4.64 9.42 -23.91
N LEU A 3 5.73 9.72 -23.19
CA LEU A 3 5.73 10.54 -21.98
C LEU A 3 5.53 12.01 -22.34
N GLN A 4 4.68 12.71 -21.60
CA GLN A 4 4.46 14.14 -21.74
C GLN A 4 4.99 14.89 -20.52
N HIS A 5 5.40 16.13 -20.74
CA HIS A 5 6.06 17.00 -19.78
C HIS A 5 5.13 18.15 -19.39
N SER A 6 4.91 18.40 -18.08
CA SER A 6 4.18 19.56 -17.57
C SER A 6 5.02 20.39 -16.59
N ALA A 7 4.68 21.68 -16.44
CA ALA A 7 5.42 22.60 -15.58
C ALA A 7 5.10 22.33 -14.09
N GLY A 8 6.11 21.91 -13.31
CA GLY A 8 5.96 21.61 -11.89
C GLY A 8 6.19 22.80 -10.94
N PHE A 9 5.94 22.56 -9.64
CA PHE A 9 6.00 23.51 -8.51
C PHE A 9 7.33 24.28 -8.30
N SER A 10 8.37 24.01 -9.10
CA SER A 10 9.69 24.65 -8.99
C SER A 10 10.27 25.13 -10.34
N GLY A 11 9.49 25.12 -11.43
CA GLY A 11 10.01 25.36 -12.78
C GLY A 11 10.78 24.16 -13.37
N ALA A 12 10.94 23.08 -12.60
CA ALA A 12 11.34 21.78 -13.14
C ALA A 12 10.17 21.13 -13.88
N ILE A 13 10.45 20.52 -15.02
CA ILE A 13 9.50 19.70 -15.76
C ILE A 13 9.16 18.48 -14.89
N MET A 14 7.90 18.35 -14.48
CA MET A 14 7.40 17.18 -13.76
C MET A 14 7.11 16.10 -14.79
N GLU A 15 7.64 14.91 -14.55
CA GLU A 15 7.32 13.74 -15.37
C GLU A 15 5.95 13.18 -14.97
N GLU A 16 5.11 12.87 -15.96
CA GLU A 16 3.77 12.33 -15.74
C GLU A 16 3.70 10.86 -16.19
N TYR A 17 3.12 10.00 -15.35
CA TYR A 17 2.63 8.68 -15.73
C TYR A 17 1.12 8.76 -15.94
N ARG A 18 0.71 8.77 -17.21
CA ARG A 18 -0.69 8.79 -17.61
C ARG A 18 -1.23 7.38 -17.73
N TYR A 19 -2.44 7.15 -17.24
CA TYR A 19 -3.08 5.84 -17.30
C TYR A 19 -4.60 5.96 -17.36
N SER A 20 -5.25 4.91 -17.85
CA SER A 20 -6.70 4.72 -17.82
C SER A 20 -7.05 3.33 -17.28
N GLU A 21 -8.34 2.99 -17.25
CA GLU A 21 -8.78 1.63 -16.90
C GLU A 21 -8.37 0.59 -17.95
N GLU A 22 -8.07 1.00 -19.18
CA GLU A 22 -7.62 0.10 -20.25
C GLU A 22 -6.20 -0.43 -19.99
N ASP A 23 -5.42 0.27 -19.16
CA ASP A 23 -4.07 -0.13 -18.77
C ASP A 23 -4.08 -1.16 -17.61
N PHE A 24 -5.25 -1.48 -17.04
CA PHE A 24 -5.35 -2.44 -15.94
C PHE A 24 -5.12 -3.88 -16.41
N ILE A 25 -4.25 -4.59 -15.70
CA ILE A 25 -3.91 -5.98 -15.94
C ILE A 25 -4.75 -6.86 -15.00
N LEU A 26 -5.87 -7.35 -15.54
CA LEU A 26 -6.82 -8.15 -14.78
C LEU A 26 -6.50 -9.66 -14.81
N PRO A 27 -6.43 -10.33 -15.97
CA PRO A 27 -6.20 -11.78 -16.03
C PRO A 27 -4.73 -12.17 -15.99
N GLY A 28 -4.45 -13.43 -15.65
CA GLY A 28 -3.16 -14.07 -15.93
C GLY A 28 -2.00 -13.72 -14.99
N ILE A 29 -2.25 -12.97 -13.92
CA ILE A 29 -1.24 -12.72 -12.89
C ILE A 29 -1.12 -13.98 -12.01
N THR A 30 0.06 -14.59 -11.98
CA THR A 30 0.38 -15.75 -11.13
C THR A 30 1.84 -15.71 -10.67
N TRP A 31 2.15 -16.38 -9.56
CA TRP A 31 3.53 -16.58 -9.13
C TRP A 31 4.29 -17.57 -10.02
N GLN A 32 3.60 -18.54 -10.63
CA GLN A 32 4.19 -19.43 -11.62
C GLN A 32 4.78 -18.66 -12.80
N THR A 33 4.00 -17.74 -13.39
CA THR A 33 4.47 -16.86 -14.47
C THR A 33 5.69 -16.07 -14.02
N ARG A 34 5.66 -15.44 -12.84
CA ARG A 34 6.85 -14.74 -12.31
C ARG A 34 8.08 -15.64 -12.22
N ARG A 35 7.93 -16.90 -11.77
CA ARG A 35 9.03 -17.88 -11.66
C ARG A 35 9.55 -18.32 -13.03
N GLU A 36 8.68 -18.55 -14.01
CA GLU A 36 9.03 -18.92 -15.38
C GLU A 36 9.79 -17.81 -16.11
N TYR A 37 9.43 -16.55 -15.85
CA TYR A 37 10.02 -15.37 -16.45
C TYR A 37 11.07 -14.69 -15.54
N ALA A 38 11.63 -15.39 -14.54
CA ALA A 38 12.54 -14.79 -13.57
C ALA A 38 13.79 -14.14 -14.22
N GLU A 39 14.26 -14.68 -15.35
CA GLU A 39 15.37 -14.12 -16.13
C GLU A 39 14.91 -13.10 -17.19
N ASP A 40 13.60 -13.03 -17.45
CA ASP A 40 13.02 -12.32 -18.58
C ASP A 40 11.90 -11.38 -18.13
N LYS A 41 12.22 -10.08 -18.04
CA LYS A 41 11.31 -9.04 -17.53
C LYS A 41 10.10 -8.73 -18.43
N ARG A 42 9.76 -9.61 -19.38
CA ARG A 42 8.59 -9.48 -20.28
C ARG A 42 7.24 -9.44 -19.55
N PHE A 43 7.15 -10.02 -18.36
CA PHE A 43 5.91 -9.99 -17.55
C PHE A 43 5.63 -8.63 -16.90
N LEU A 44 6.64 -7.75 -16.84
CA LEU A 44 6.46 -6.40 -16.30
C LEU A 44 5.54 -5.57 -17.20
N SER A 45 4.72 -4.73 -16.59
CA SER A 45 3.91 -3.75 -17.32
C SER A 45 4.71 -2.50 -17.71
N ASP A 46 4.08 -1.58 -18.43
CA ASP A 46 4.65 -0.24 -18.67
C ASP A 46 4.81 0.54 -17.35
N PHE A 47 3.89 0.38 -16.41
CA PHE A 47 3.99 0.96 -15.07
C PHE A 47 5.20 0.42 -14.32
N ASP A 48 5.39 -0.90 -14.33
CA ASP A 48 6.51 -1.54 -13.66
C ASP A 48 7.85 -1.09 -14.25
N ARG A 49 7.97 -1.11 -15.58
CA ARG A 49 9.16 -0.61 -16.27
C ARG A 49 9.41 0.84 -15.91
N ALA A 50 8.36 1.67 -15.86
CA ALA A 50 8.49 3.07 -15.58
C ALA A 50 9.00 3.33 -14.14
N LEU A 51 8.35 2.71 -13.15
CA LEU A 51 8.69 2.86 -11.74
C LEU A 51 10.08 2.29 -11.46
N GLN A 52 10.35 1.05 -11.87
CA GLN A 52 11.61 0.36 -11.59
C GLN A 52 12.81 1.10 -12.20
N SER A 53 12.74 1.50 -13.47
CA SER A 53 13.84 2.20 -14.14
C SER A 53 14.19 3.53 -13.46
N ARG A 54 13.18 4.32 -13.08
CA ARG A 54 13.38 5.60 -12.38
C ARG A 54 13.88 5.39 -10.97
N TRP A 55 13.38 4.38 -10.26
CA TRP A 55 13.88 4.03 -8.93
C TRP A 55 15.37 3.64 -8.98
N VAL A 56 15.77 2.79 -9.94
CA VAL A 56 17.17 2.42 -10.17
C VAL A 56 18.02 3.64 -10.52
N GLY A 57 17.58 4.46 -11.47
CA GLY A 57 18.32 5.66 -11.85
C GLY A 57 18.49 6.66 -10.69
N LYS A 58 17.55 6.71 -9.75
CA LYS A 58 17.69 7.50 -8.51
C LYS A 58 18.64 6.85 -7.51
N MET A 59 18.74 5.52 -7.49
CA MET A 59 19.68 4.77 -6.66
C MET A 59 21.11 5.02 -7.13
N GLU A 60 21.34 4.95 -8.44
CA GLU A 60 22.63 5.24 -9.08
C GLU A 60 23.08 6.70 -8.84
N LYS A 61 22.13 7.64 -8.73
CA LYS A 61 22.39 9.04 -8.39
C LYS A 61 22.66 9.29 -6.90
N GLY A 62 22.57 8.27 -6.04
CA GLY A 62 22.84 8.40 -4.61
C GLY A 62 21.78 9.20 -3.83
N LEU A 63 20.52 9.17 -4.27
CA LEU A 63 19.42 9.91 -3.62
C LEU A 63 18.83 9.20 -2.38
N PHE A 64 19.26 7.97 -2.12
CA PHE A 64 18.85 7.18 -0.96
C PHE A 64 19.86 7.32 0.18
N ARG A 65 19.43 7.08 1.41
CA ARG A 65 20.32 7.12 2.58
C ARG A 65 21.38 6.02 2.55
N TYR A 66 21.00 4.86 2.04
CA TYR A 66 21.86 3.70 1.85
C TYR A 66 21.53 3.03 0.50
N PRO A 67 22.52 2.35 -0.11
CA PRO A 67 22.27 1.49 -1.25
C PRO A 67 21.42 0.28 -0.86
N LEU A 68 20.57 -0.19 -1.77
CA LEU A 68 19.75 -1.40 -1.62
C LEU A 68 19.84 -2.21 -2.91
N TRP A 69 20.85 -3.07 -3.01
CA TRP A 69 21.14 -3.86 -4.22
C TRP A 69 20.75 -5.33 -4.07
N SER A 70 21.13 -5.95 -2.96
CA SER A 70 20.73 -7.31 -2.62
C SER A 70 20.45 -7.39 -1.12
N LEU A 71 19.31 -7.98 -0.78
CA LEU A 71 18.94 -8.31 0.58
C LEU A 71 19.20 -9.80 0.80
N GLN A 72 19.83 -10.14 1.93
CA GLN A 72 19.90 -11.55 2.34
C GLN A 72 18.49 -11.97 2.76
N THR A 73 17.91 -12.91 2.02
CA THR A 73 16.55 -13.39 2.22
C THR A 73 16.58 -14.84 2.72
N LYS A 74 15.75 -15.17 3.71
CA LYS A 74 15.46 -16.55 4.09
C LYS A 74 13.97 -16.71 4.35
N ILE A 75 13.44 -17.89 4.01
CA ILE A 75 12.09 -18.29 4.39
C ILE A 75 12.18 -19.00 5.73
N LEU A 76 11.46 -18.50 6.74
CA LEU A 76 11.37 -19.19 8.02
C LEU A 76 10.53 -20.44 7.86
N PRO A 77 11.03 -21.64 8.22
CA PRO A 77 10.25 -22.85 8.10
C PRO A 77 9.07 -22.82 9.08
N GLY A 78 7.87 -23.09 8.57
CA GLY A 78 6.67 -23.21 9.37
C GLY A 78 5.39 -23.18 8.54
N SER A 79 4.27 -22.94 9.20
CA SER A 79 2.95 -22.83 8.60
C SER A 79 2.74 -21.55 7.79
N VAL A 80 3.44 -20.47 8.13
CA VAL A 80 3.25 -19.14 7.54
C VAL A 80 4.29 -18.87 6.46
N ASN A 81 5.48 -19.45 6.60
CA ASN A 81 6.62 -19.26 5.71
C ASN A 81 7.02 -17.79 5.61
N TYR A 82 7.23 -17.15 6.76
CA TYR A 82 7.64 -15.73 6.79
C TYR A 82 8.90 -15.49 5.96
N VAL A 83 8.85 -14.43 5.15
CA VAL A 83 9.98 -13.98 4.33
C VAL A 83 10.82 -13.02 5.16
N ALA A 84 11.94 -13.49 5.71
CA ALA A 84 12.86 -12.65 6.47
C ALA A 84 13.95 -12.07 5.56
N GLN A 85 14.19 -10.76 5.66
CA GLN A 85 15.21 -10.04 4.92
C GLN A 85 16.08 -9.19 5.84
N LEU A 86 17.39 -9.38 5.76
CA LEU A 86 18.35 -8.60 6.55
C LEU A 86 18.59 -7.22 5.90
N ASN A 87 18.24 -6.16 6.62
CA ASN A 87 18.49 -4.78 6.21
C ASN A 87 19.06 -3.96 7.37
N VAL A 88 20.33 -4.22 7.71
CA VAL A 88 21.05 -3.53 8.81
C VAL A 88 21.10 -2.02 8.62
N LYS A 89 21.34 -1.59 7.37
CA LYS A 89 21.43 -0.17 7.00
C LYS A 89 20.12 0.57 7.27
N ARG A 90 18.97 -0.07 7.01
CA ARG A 90 17.67 0.48 7.39
C ARG A 90 17.51 0.65 8.90
N GLY A 91 18.01 -0.28 9.69
CA GLY A 91 17.97 -0.17 11.15
C GLY A 91 18.72 1.04 11.68
N ILE A 92 19.85 1.40 11.05
CA ILE A 92 20.79 2.41 11.56
C ILE A 92 20.58 3.79 10.91
N GLU A 93 20.34 3.83 9.59
CA GLU A 93 20.40 5.06 8.80
C GLU A 93 19.03 5.69 8.54
N ARG A 94 17.94 4.96 8.83
CA ARG A 94 16.58 5.49 8.71
C ARG A 94 16.40 6.68 9.65
N ARG A 95 15.65 7.68 9.19
CA ARG A 95 15.27 8.84 10.02
C ARG A 95 14.53 8.35 11.28
N LYS A 96 14.82 8.99 12.41
CA LYS A 96 13.99 8.86 13.62
C LYS A 96 12.53 9.21 13.32
N PRO A 97 11.55 8.37 13.72
CA PRO A 97 10.13 8.69 13.59
C PRO A 97 9.76 10.00 14.28
N GLN A 98 8.68 10.63 13.85
CA GLN A 98 8.08 11.75 14.58
C GLN A 98 7.58 11.30 15.95
N ASP A 99 7.56 12.24 16.91
CA ASP A 99 6.90 12.02 18.20
C ASP A 99 5.38 11.99 17.99
N ILE A 100 4.82 10.78 18.00
CA ILE A 100 3.39 10.51 17.79
C ILE A 100 2.78 10.14 19.14
N LYS A 101 1.73 10.87 19.53
CA LYS A 101 1.05 10.74 20.84
C LYS A 101 -0.40 10.30 20.74
N SER A 102 -0.99 10.36 19.54
CA SER A 102 -2.38 9.99 19.29
C SER A 102 -2.54 9.61 17.82
N ILE A 103 -3.52 8.77 17.53
CA ILE A 103 -3.89 8.40 16.16
C ILE A 103 -4.42 9.61 15.39
N GLN A 104 -5.11 10.53 16.08
CA GLN A 104 -5.69 11.76 15.51
C GLN A 104 -4.76 12.97 15.68
N GLN A 105 -3.45 12.76 15.87
CA GLN A 105 -2.50 13.85 15.99
C GLN A 105 -2.54 14.75 14.73
N GLN A 106 -2.67 16.06 14.94
CA GLN A 106 -2.77 17.02 13.85
C GLN A 106 -1.46 17.11 13.06
N TYR A 107 -1.58 17.38 11.76
CA TYR A 107 -0.46 17.72 10.89
C TYR A 107 0.31 18.91 11.47
N ASN A 108 1.65 18.86 11.42
CA ASN A 108 2.50 19.93 11.91
C ASN A 108 3.50 20.37 10.81
N PRO A 109 3.35 21.58 10.23
CA PRO A 109 4.23 22.05 9.16
C PRO A 109 5.68 22.25 9.61
N ARG A 110 5.94 22.37 10.93
CA ARG A 110 7.29 22.53 11.49
C ARG A 110 8.08 21.23 11.47
N GLN A 111 7.43 20.09 11.64
CA GLN A 111 8.06 18.77 11.54
C GLN A 111 8.35 18.41 10.07
N PHE A 112 9.13 17.35 9.83
CA PHE A 112 9.34 16.87 8.47
C PHE A 112 7.99 16.55 7.80
N ASN A 113 7.83 16.93 6.54
CA ASN A 113 6.65 16.60 5.74
C ASN A 113 7.03 16.63 4.25
N PHE A 114 6.20 16.03 3.40
CA PHE A 114 6.52 15.89 1.97
C PHE A 114 6.60 17.20 1.17
N ASN A 115 6.20 18.36 1.69
CA ASN A 115 6.53 19.65 1.04
C ASN A 115 8.01 20.03 1.19
N LYS A 116 8.82 19.23 1.91
CA LYS A 116 10.24 19.46 2.18
C LYS A 116 11.17 18.45 1.47
N ILE A 117 10.62 17.59 0.62
CA ILE A 117 11.45 16.68 -0.19
C ILE A 117 12.15 17.45 -1.29
N LYS A 118 13.25 16.90 -1.80
CA LYS A 118 13.91 17.45 -2.98
C LYS A 118 13.13 17.07 -4.26
N PRO A 119 13.03 17.94 -5.28
CA PRO A 119 12.40 17.58 -6.55
C PRO A 119 12.96 16.32 -7.20
N GLU A 120 14.25 16.05 -7.01
CA GLU A 120 14.94 14.87 -7.53
C GLU A 120 14.47 13.57 -6.89
N GLU A 121 13.79 13.61 -5.74
CA GLU A 121 13.19 12.43 -5.09
C GLU A 121 11.89 11.99 -5.80
N VAL A 122 11.25 12.86 -6.59
CA VAL A 122 9.99 12.56 -7.29
C VAL A 122 10.24 11.63 -8.46
N VAL A 123 9.56 10.49 -8.49
CA VAL A 123 9.61 9.48 -9.57
C VAL A 123 8.80 9.97 -10.76
N PHE A 124 7.52 10.23 -10.54
CA PHE A 124 6.60 10.87 -11.50
C PHE A 124 5.32 11.27 -10.77
N GLN A 125 4.49 12.01 -11.47
CA GLN A 125 3.14 12.36 -11.10
C GLN A 125 2.14 11.39 -11.76
N MET A 126 1.18 10.86 -10.99
CA MET A 126 0.15 9.98 -11.52
C MET A 126 -1.01 10.80 -12.08
N VAL A 127 -1.40 10.53 -13.33
CA VAL A 127 -2.47 11.25 -14.01
C VAL A 127 -3.44 10.26 -14.62
N ARG A 128 -4.62 10.11 -14.00
CA ARG A 128 -5.69 9.32 -14.57
C ARG A 128 -6.36 10.08 -15.72
N SER A 129 -6.37 9.47 -16.90
CA SER A 129 -7.11 9.95 -18.06
C SER A 129 -8.62 9.88 -17.78
N PRO A 130 -9.42 10.89 -18.20
CA PRO A 130 -10.87 10.80 -18.11
C PRO A 130 -11.37 9.55 -18.84
N ALA A 131 -12.33 8.82 -18.26
CA ALA A 131 -13.04 7.79 -19.01
C ALA A 131 -13.65 8.43 -20.26
N GLU A 132 -13.38 7.87 -21.45
CA GLU A 132 -14.04 8.33 -22.66
C GLU A 132 -15.55 8.18 -22.45
N LYS A 133 -16.27 9.31 -22.44
CA LYS A 133 -17.72 9.25 -22.49
C LYS A 133 -18.06 8.64 -23.83
N VAL A 134 -18.54 7.40 -23.83
CA VAL A 134 -19.19 6.80 -24.99
C VAL A 134 -20.30 7.75 -25.41
N SER A 135 -20.04 8.52 -26.46
CA SER A 135 -21.02 9.40 -27.08
C SER A 135 -22.02 8.52 -27.80
N ASN A 136 -23.03 8.06 -27.07
CA ASN A 136 -24.26 7.59 -27.70
C ASN A 136 -24.82 8.78 -28.48
N GLY A 137 -24.82 8.67 -29.81
CA GLY A 137 -25.21 9.71 -30.75
C GLY A 137 -26.68 10.10 -30.63
N ALA A 138 -27.01 10.89 -29.60
CA ALA A 138 -28.20 11.70 -29.56
C ALA A 138 -27.76 13.16 -29.74
N GLU A 139 -28.01 13.71 -30.92
CA GLU A 139 -27.91 15.15 -31.17
C GLU A 139 -28.83 15.89 -30.21
N ILE A 140 -28.28 16.42 -29.11
CA ILE A 140 -28.99 17.36 -28.26
C ILE A 140 -28.79 18.75 -28.85
N HIS A 141 -29.88 19.29 -29.43
CA HIS A 141 -29.99 20.68 -29.86
C HIS A 141 -29.41 21.64 -28.81
N ARG A 142 -28.33 22.35 -29.19
CA ARG A 142 -27.71 23.38 -28.35
C ARG A 142 -28.65 24.58 -28.21
N SER A 143 -29.21 24.77 -27.01
CA SER A 143 -29.76 26.08 -26.60
C SER A 143 -28.61 27.06 -26.28
N PRO A 144 -28.65 28.32 -26.75
CA PRO A 144 -27.53 29.25 -26.66
C PRO A 144 -27.53 30.05 -25.35
N ASN A 145 -27.65 29.39 -24.20
CA ASN A 145 -27.55 30.04 -22.88
C ASN A 145 -26.93 29.08 -21.86
N HIS A 146 -25.63 28.82 -21.99
CA HIS A 146 -24.83 28.28 -20.90
C HIS A 146 -23.58 29.13 -20.74
N THR A 147 -23.55 29.86 -19.63
CA THR A 147 -22.33 30.31 -18.96
C THR A 147 -21.26 29.21 -19.02
N PRO A 148 -19.99 29.52 -19.33
CA PRO A 148 -18.94 28.52 -19.27
C PRO A 148 -18.97 27.90 -17.88
N ALA A 149 -19.22 26.60 -17.80
CA ALA A 149 -18.99 25.87 -16.57
C ALA A 149 -17.54 26.18 -16.16
N LEU A 150 -17.37 26.74 -14.96
CA LEU A 150 -16.04 26.90 -14.41
C LEU A 150 -15.32 25.55 -14.54
N PRO A 151 -14.06 25.50 -15.01
CA PRO A 151 -13.29 24.27 -14.96
C PRO A 151 -13.34 23.75 -13.53
N SER A 152 -13.83 22.53 -13.37
CA SER A 152 -13.89 21.81 -12.10
C SER A 152 -12.53 21.98 -11.40
N SER A 153 -12.53 22.74 -10.33
CA SER A 153 -11.34 23.23 -9.65
C SER A 153 -10.58 22.09 -8.96
N SER A 154 -9.27 22.10 -9.18
CA SER A 154 -8.18 21.29 -8.58
C SER A 154 -7.89 19.94 -9.25
N HIS A 155 -6.93 19.98 -10.17
CA HIS A 155 -6.17 18.81 -10.56
C HIS A 155 -5.31 18.35 -9.38
N ASN A 156 -5.89 17.56 -8.47
CA ASN A 156 -5.12 16.84 -7.45
C ASN A 156 -4.32 15.76 -8.17
N HIS A 157 -3.03 15.99 -8.33
CA HIS A 157 -2.16 15.07 -9.02
C HIS A 157 -1.24 14.36 -8.01
N PRO A 158 -1.53 13.10 -7.64
CA PRO A 158 -0.72 12.37 -6.69
C PRO A 158 0.72 12.23 -7.17
N LEU A 159 1.66 12.30 -6.23
CA LEU A 159 3.08 12.13 -6.48
C LEU A 159 3.51 10.72 -6.09
N VAL A 160 4.33 10.11 -6.95
CA VAL A 160 5.14 8.94 -6.60
C VAL A 160 6.54 9.42 -6.30
N VAL A 161 7.02 9.15 -5.09
CA VAL A 161 8.32 9.64 -4.58
C VAL A 161 9.11 8.45 -4.07
N ILE A 162 10.43 8.43 -4.23
CA ILE A 162 11.24 7.36 -3.63
C ILE A 162 11.11 7.38 -2.11
N ASN A 163 11.06 6.21 -1.48
CA ASN A 163 11.36 6.15 -0.07
C ASN A 163 12.88 6.18 0.11
N VAL A 164 13.43 7.34 0.51
CA VAL A 164 14.88 7.53 0.73
C VAL A 164 15.47 6.59 1.79
N SER A 165 14.63 5.90 2.57
CA SER A 165 15.01 4.72 3.34
C SER A 165 14.23 3.53 2.78
N PRO A 166 14.75 2.86 1.75
CA PRO A 166 14.00 1.81 1.07
C PRO A 166 14.03 0.53 1.91
N LEU A 167 12.94 -0.22 1.84
CA LEU A 167 12.75 -1.46 2.59
C LEU A 167 13.11 -2.63 1.67
N GLU A 168 12.63 -2.52 0.44
CA GLU A 168 12.77 -3.45 -0.65
C GLU A 168 12.94 -2.64 -1.96
N PHE A 169 13.34 -3.31 -3.03
CA PHE A 169 13.38 -2.81 -4.39
C PHE A 169 12.08 -2.12 -4.81
N GLY A 170 12.24 -0.98 -5.50
CA GLY A 170 11.12 -0.16 -5.95
C GLY A 170 10.31 0.48 -4.80
N HIS A 171 10.82 0.53 -3.57
CA HIS A 171 10.11 1.17 -2.46
C HIS A 171 9.90 2.68 -2.72
N VAL A 172 8.64 3.04 -3.01
CA VAL A 172 8.14 4.39 -3.25
C VAL A 172 7.03 4.74 -2.26
N LEU A 173 6.66 6.01 -2.24
CA LEU A 173 5.55 6.58 -1.51
C LEU A 173 4.54 7.16 -2.51
N PHE A 174 3.27 6.80 -2.35
CA PHE A 174 2.17 7.50 -3.02
C PHE A 174 1.66 8.58 -2.09
N ILE A 175 1.75 9.83 -2.52
CA ILE A 175 1.38 11.00 -1.74
C ILE A 175 0.26 11.67 -2.54
N PRO A 176 -0.89 12.01 -1.94
CA PRO A 176 -1.85 12.92 -2.58
C PRO A 176 -1.17 14.28 -2.82
N ASP A 177 -1.90 15.30 -3.27
CA ASP A 177 -1.28 16.64 -3.36
C ASP A 177 -0.71 17.05 -1.98
N PRO A 178 0.63 17.15 -1.84
CA PRO A 178 1.27 17.41 -0.55
C PRO A 178 0.92 18.81 -0.02
N SER A 179 0.47 19.73 -0.87
CA SER A 179 0.03 21.07 -0.48
C SER A 179 -1.25 21.04 0.37
N LEU A 180 -2.04 19.96 0.27
CA LEU A 180 -3.24 19.75 1.10
C LEU A 180 -2.91 19.52 2.58
N CYS A 181 -1.65 19.20 2.91
CA CYS A 181 -1.17 19.05 4.29
C CYS A 181 -2.03 18.07 5.13
N LEU A 182 -2.50 17.00 4.50
CA LEU A 182 -3.37 16.01 5.14
C LEU A 182 -2.60 15.23 6.20
N ALA A 183 -3.20 15.06 7.39
CA ALA A 183 -2.68 14.15 8.42
C ALA A 183 -2.68 12.70 7.90
N GLN A 184 -1.92 11.81 8.54
CA GLN A 184 -1.83 10.39 8.19
C GLN A 184 -3.12 9.62 8.56
N ILE A 185 -4.21 9.97 7.88
CA ILE A 185 -5.55 9.40 7.96
C ILE A 185 -5.97 9.08 6.52
N LEU A 186 -6.38 7.84 6.29
CA LEU A 186 -6.60 7.31 4.95
C LEU A 186 -7.83 7.93 4.28
N THR A 187 -7.72 8.29 3.00
CA THR A 187 -8.84 8.83 2.19
C THR A 187 -9.22 7.87 1.06
N SER A 188 -10.48 7.92 0.62
CA SER A 188 -10.96 7.02 -0.44
C SER A 188 -10.20 7.19 -1.74
N ASP A 189 -9.82 8.42 -2.09
CA ASP A 189 -9.11 8.73 -3.33
C ASP A 189 -7.69 8.15 -3.30
N LEU A 190 -7.03 8.18 -2.13
CA LEU A 190 -5.70 7.59 -1.99
C LEU A 190 -5.75 6.06 -1.95
N VAL A 191 -6.79 5.47 -1.32
CA VAL A 191 -7.03 4.03 -1.40
C VAL A 191 -7.22 3.61 -2.85
N GLN A 192 -8.05 4.35 -3.59
CA GLN A 192 -8.29 4.07 -5.00
C GLN A 192 -6.99 4.12 -5.79
N LEU A 193 -6.15 5.15 -5.61
CA LEU A 193 -4.85 5.21 -6.27
C LEU A 193 -3.98 3.99 -5.96
N GLY A 194 -4.01 3.51 -4.72
CA GLY A 194 -3.31 2.28 -4.31
C GLY A 194 -3.82 1.03 -5.04
N LEU A 195 -5.14 0.87 -5.14
CA LEU A 195 -5.76 -0.23 -5.87
C LEU A 195 -5.45 -0.18 -7.38
N GLU A 196 -5.56 1.01 -7.98
CA GLU A 196 -5.24 1.21 -9.40
C GLU A 196 -3.77 0.91 -9.68
N SER A 197 -2.86 1.31 -8.78
CA SER A 197 -1.43 1.00 -8.90
C SER A 197 -1.14 -0.51 -8.87
N LEU A 198 -1.92 -1.29 -8.12
CA LEU A 198 -1.83 -2.76 -8.15
C LEU A 198 -2.32 -3.35 -9.47
N LEU A 199 -3.39 -2.77 -10.05
CA LEU A 199 -3.91 -3.22 -11.35
C LEU A 199 -3.01 -2.81 -12.51
N LEU A 200 -2.28 -1.71 -12.39
CA LEU A 200 -1.29 -1.30 -13.40
C LEU A 200 -0.04 -2.18 -13.40
N SER A 201 0.26 -2.86 -12.29
CA SER A 201 1.42 -3.73 -12.16
C SER A 201 1.15 -5.11 -12.76
N GLY A 202 2.06 -5.56 -13.62
CA GLY A 202 2.12 -6.96 -14.09
C GLY A 202 2.82 -7.88 -13.10
N HIS A 203 3.45 -7.33 -12.07
CA HIS A 203 4.17 -8.09 -11.05
C HIS A 203 3.25 -8.55 -9.91
N PRO A 204 3.12 -9.86 -9.62
CA PRO A 204 2.24 -10.37 -8.55
C PRO A 204 2.66 -9.87 -7.15
N GLY A 205 3.96 -9.69 -6.94
CA GLY A 205 4.54 -9.19 -5.70
C GLY A 205 4.59 -7.67 -5.51
N PHE A 206 4.03 -6.87 -6.42
CA PHE A 206 3.87 -5.42 -6.17
C PHE A 206 2.79 -5.22 -5.12
N ARG A 207 3.11 -4.48 -4.06
CA ARG A 207 2.27 -4.32 -2.88
C ARG A 207 2.15 -2.87 -2.50
N VAL A 208 0.98 -2.50 -1.98
CA VAL A 208 0.70 -1.16 -1.47
C VAL A 208 0.26 -1.26 -0.02
N GLY A 209 0.66 -0.31 0.82
CA GLY A 209 0.26 -0.37 2.23
C GLY A 209 0.24 0.96 2.95
N PHE A 210 -0.46 0.98 4.07
CA PHE A 210 -0.65 2.13 4.94
C PHE A 210 -0.33 1.73 6.38
N ASN A 211 0.38 2.61 7.07
CA ASN A 211 0.50 2.60 8.53
C ASN A 211 -0.26 3.82 9.06
N SER A 212 -1.15 3.63 10.02
CA SER A 212 -1.72 4.75 10.79
C SER A 212 -0.71 5.28 11.81
N LEU A 213 -0.95 6.48 12.34
CA LEU A 213 -0.30 6.94 13.56
C LEU A 213 -0.59 5.94 14.71
N GLY A 214 0.41 5.58 15.51
CA GLY A 214 0.29 4.48 16.48
C GLY A 214 0.38 3.07 15.88
N GLY A 215 0.17 2.93 14.57
CA GLY A 215 0.40 1.72 13.76
C GLY A 215 1.77 1.69 13.07
N PHE A 216 2.80 2.30 13.68
CA PHE A 216 4.16 2.45 13.13
C PHE A 216 4.32 3.39 11.91
N ALA A 217 3.37 4.29 11.64
CA ALA A 217 3.67 5.43 10.76
C ALA A 217 4.84 6.26 11.32
N SER A 218 5.76 6.68 10.46
CA SER A 218 6.93 7.46 10.89
C SER A 218 6.79 8.97 10.64
N VAL A 219 5.84 9.36 9.79
CA VAL A 219 5.59 10.73 9.34
C VAL A 219 4.09 10.98 9.39
N ASN A 220 3.68 12.06 10.04
CA ASN A 220 2.30 12.55 10.00
C ASN A 220 2.08 13.49 8.80
N HIS A 221 2.03 12.89 7.61
CA HIS A 221 1.59 13.52 6.37
C HIS A 221 1.13 12.38 5.46
N LEU A 222 -0.13 12.40 5.01
CA LEU A 222 -0.78 11.29 4.32
C LEU A 222 0.07 10.69 3.19
N HIS A 223 0.34 9.38 3.28
CA HIS A 223 1.00 8.61 2.24
C HIS A 223 0.68 7.12 2.32
N LEU A 224 0.78 6.44 1.18
CA LEU A 224 0.91 4.98 1.09
C LEU A 224 2.35 4.60 0.74
N HIS A 225 2.73 3.39 1.09
CA HIS A 225 3.94 2.72 0.63
C HIS A 225 3.63 1.88 -0.62
N GLY A 226 4.56 1.81 -1.57
CA GLY A 226 4.54 0.84 -2.67
C GLY A 226 5.90 0.17 -2.81
N PHE A 227 5.97 -1.14 -3.05
CA PHE A 227 7.24 -1.87 -3.23
C PHE A 227 7.04 -3.22 -3.94
N TYR A 228 8.13 -3.79 -4.47
CA TYR A 228 8.13 -5.10 -5.12
C TYR A 228 8.85 -6.12 -4.26
N LEU A 229 8.14 -7.08 -3.69
CA LEU A 229 8.78 -8.22 -3.04
C LEU A 229 8.64 -9.45 -3.93
N ASP A 230 9.76 -10.10 -4.22
CA ASP A 230 9.89 -11.21 -5.17
C ASP A 230 9.57 -12.59 -4.58
N GLU A 231 8.83 -12.60 -3.48
CA GLU A 231 8.41 -13.79 -2.74
C GLU A 231 6.89 -13.78 -2.54
N GLU A 232 6.28 -14.95 -2.66
CA GLU A 232 4.86 -15.18 -2.42
C GLU A 232 4.56 -15.14 -0.92
N LEU A 233 3.53 -14.38 -0.52
CA LEU A 233 3.08 -14.34 0.88
C LEU A 233 1.82 -15.19 1.05
N LEU A 234 1.77 -15.99 2.12
CA LEU A 234 0.62 -16.86 2.43
C LEU A 234 -0.71 -16.07 2.45
N ILE A 235 -0.68 -14.81 2.88
CA ILE A 235 -1.87 -13.97 3.00
C ILE A 235 -2.63 -13.79 1.68
N GLU A 236 -1.94 -13.91 0.54
CA GLU A 236 -2.52 -13.75 -0.80
C GLU A 236 -3.48 -14.89 -1.17
N SER A 237 -3.32 -16.04 -0.55
CA SER A 237 -4.14 -17.24 -0.77
C SER A 237 -4.80 -17.78 0.50
N ALA A 238 -4.47 -17.21 1.67
CA ALA A 238 -4.96 -17.64 2.98
C ALA A 238 -6.49 -17.74 3.03
N GLU A 239 -6.98 -18.75 3.74
CA GLU A 239 -8.39 -18.98 3.93
C GLU A 239 -9.04 -17.90 4.80
N SER A 240 -10.34 -17.68 4.57
CA SER A 240 -11.10 -16.66 5.28
C SER A 240 -12.53 -17.10 5.54
N LYS A 241 -13.16 -16.42 6.49
CA LYS A 241 -14.59 -16.53 6.77
C LYS A 241 -15.29 -15.30 6.22
N LEU A 242 -16.28 -15.48 5.35
CA LEU A 242 -17.12 -14.38 4.87
C LEU A 242 -17.99 -13.84 6.03
N LEU A 243 -17.91 -12.54 6.28
CA LEU A 243 -18.69 -11.83 7.31
C LEU A 243 -19.91 -11.13 6.71
N CYS A 244 -19.75 -10.46 5.56
CA CYS A 244 -20.83 -9.77 4.86
C CYS A 244 -20.75 -10.06 3.35
N PRO A 245 -21.62 -10.95 2.80
CA PRO A 245 -21.58 -11.32 1.38
C PRO A 245 -21.76 -10.15 0.40
N ASP A 246 -22.73 -9.27 0.65
CA ASP A 246 -23.09 -8.17 -0.28
C ASP A 246 -21.96 -7.17 -0.55
N ILE A 247 -20.96 -7.15 0.33
CA ILE A 247 -19.83 -6.21 0.25
C ILE A 247 -18.48 -6.92 0.25
N HIS A 248 -18.46 -8.25 0.09
CA HIS A 248 -17.25 -9.09 0.13
C HIS A 248 -16.32 -8.73 1.30
N PHE A 249 -16.89 -8.67 2.52
CA PHE A 249 -16.14 -8.40 3.75
C PHE A 249 -15.81 -9.72 4.45
N HIS A 250 -14.54 -9.99 4.68
CA HIS A 250 -14.02 -11.25 5.17
C HIS A 250 -13.20 -11.09 6.46
N LEU A 251 -13.12 -12.18 7.22
CA LEU A 251 -12.28 -12.38 8.38
C LEU A 251 -11.17 -13.39 8.08
N LEU A 252 -9.93 -12.95 8.22
CA LEU A 252 -8.74 -13.79 8.27
C LEU A 252 -8.59 -14.33 9.71
N HIS A 253 -8.77 -15.64 9.92
CA HIS A 253 -8.82 -16.25 11.26
C HIS A 253 -7.82 -17.40 11.48
N HIS A 254 -7.25 -17.95 10.40
CA HIS A 254 -6.20 -18.98 10.46
C HIS A 254 -4.84 -18.44 10.03
N PHE A 255 -4.54 -17.23 10.50
CA PHE A 255 -3.28 -16.53 10.30
C PHE A 255 -2.82 -15.97 11.65
N PRO A 256 -1.50 -15.89 11.93
CA PRO A 256 -1.01 -15.42 13.24
C PRO A 256 -1.56 -14.07 13.68
N ALA A 257 -1.77 -13.16 12.71
CA ALA A 257 -2.44 -11.90 12.88
C ALA A 257 -3.86 -11.95 12.29
N PRO A 258 -4.91 -12.20 13.12
CA PRO A 258 -6.27 -12.06 12.65
C PRO A 258 -6.54 -10.64 12.18
N GLY A 259 -7.35 -10.51 11.12
CA GLY A 259 -7.63 -9.23 10.49
C GLY A 259 -8.84 -9.31 9.57
N PHE A 260 -9.29 -8.16 9.12
CA PHE A 260 -10.40 -8.06 8.19
C PHE A 260 -9.88 -7.81 6.78
N PHE A 261 -10.61 -8.19 5.75
CA PHE A 261 -10.27 -7.76 4.41
C PHE A 261 -11.45 -7.66 3.46
N PHE A 262 -11.26 -6.85 2.43
CA PHE A 262 -12.12 -6.80 1.26
C PHE A 262 -11.46 -7.50 0.08
N TYR A 263 -12.26 -8.15 -0.76
CA TYR A 263 -11.84 -8.64 -2.07
C TYR A 263 -12.50 -7.83 -3.19
N THR A 264 -11.77 -7.59 -4.28
CA THR A 264 -12.31 -7.03 -5.52
C THR A 264 -11.66 -7.71 -6.73
N ASP A 265 -12.45 -7.91 -7.78
CA ASP A 265 -11.99 -8.38 -9.10
C ASP A 265 -11.44 -7.23 -9.97
N GLY A 266 -11.29 -6.03 -9.40
CA GLY A 266 -10.84 -4.83 -10.10
C GLY A 266 -11.99 -3.88 -10.48
N LYS A 267 -13.25 -4.26 -10.26
CA LYS A 267 -14.41 -3.41 -10.51
C LYS A 267 -14.79 -2.57 -9.31
N ASP A 268 -15.49 -1.46 -9.57
CA ASP A 268 -16.06 -0.55 -8.58
C ASP A 268 -15.06 -0.11 -7.49
N LEU A 269 -13.81 0.17 -7.89
CA LEU A 269 -12.70 0.48 -6.97
C LEU A 269 -13.04 1.61 -6.00
N MET A 270 -13.76 2.64 -6.45
CA MET A 270 -14.20 3.74 -5.57
C MET A 270 -15.18 3.26 -4.48
N SER A 271 -16.08 2.34 -4.79
CA SER A 271 -17.01 1.77 -3.80
C SER A 271 -16.27 0.94 -2.76
N VAL A 272 -15.32 0.11 -3.20
CA VAL A 272 -14.42 -0.65 -2.31
C VAL A 272 -13.58 0.30 -1.45
N SER A 273 -13.03 1.36 -2.04
CA SER A 273 -12.24 2.38 -1.34
C SER A 273 -13.03 3.09 -0.25
N ARG A 274 -14.29 3.45 -0.51
CA ARG A 274 -15.19 4.03 0.49
C ARG A 274 -15.48 3.05 1.63
N ARG A 275 -15.67 1.76 1.34
CA ARG A 275 -15.88 0.73 2.38
C ARG A 275 -14.64 0.54 3.25
N ILE A 276 -13.45 0.51 2.66
CA ILE A 276 -12.17 0.48 3.40
C ILE A 276 -12.07 1.70 4.32
N CYS A 277 -12.36 2.90 3.80
CA CYS A 277 -12.36 4.13 4.60
C CYS A 277 -13.39 4.09 5.73
N ARG A 278 -14.61 3.56 5.52
CA ARG A 278 -15.58 3.38 6.62
C ARG A 278 -15.00 2.57 7.77
N VAL A 279 -14.28 1.48 7.47
CA VAL A 279 -13.58 0.68 8.50
C VAL A 279 -12.47 1.49 9.16
N THR A 280 -11.57 2.11 8.39
CA THR A 280 -10.44 2.85 8.99
C THR A 280 -10.91 4.08 9.77
N ASP A 281 -11.93 4.80 9.31
CA ASP A 281 -12.52 5.95 10.00
C ASP A 281 -13.16 5.52 11.32
N TYR A 282 -13.85 4.37 11.34
CA TYR A 282 -14.36 3.77 12.56
C TYR A 282 -13.24 3.49 13.57
N LEU A 283 -12.11 2.92 13.10
CA LEU A 283 -10.94 2.66 13.95
C LEU A 283 -10.32 3.96 14.46
N VAL A 284 -10.18 4.99 13.61
CA VAL A 284 -9.68 6.32 14.00
C VAL A 284 -10.57 6.96 15.07
N GLN A 285 -11.89 6.91 14.89
CA GLN A 285 -12.87 7.47 15.83
C GLN A 285 -12.82 6.77 17.20
N ARG A 286 -12.46 5.49 17.23
CA ARG A 286 -12.28 4.68 18.44
C ARG A 286 -10.85 4.73 19.01
N ASP A 287 -9.96 5.54 18.45
CA ASP A 287 -8.54 5.61 18.82
C ASP A 287 -7.84 4.22 18.76
N ILE A 288 -8.19 3.43 17.74
CA ILE A 288 -7.59 2.13 17.44
C ILE A 288 -6.56 2.27 16.31
N ALA A 289 -5.30 1.95 16.64
CA ALA A 289 -4.23 1.92 15.66
C ALA A 289 -4.48 0.79 14.66
N HIS A 290 -4.08 1.01 13.42
CA HIS A 290 -4.30 0.06 12.35
C HIS A 290 -3.27 0.11 11.22
N ASN A 291 -3.20 -0.97 10.46
CA ASN A 291 -2.44 -1.09 9.22
C ASN A 291 -3.36 -1.55 8.10
N VAL A 292 -3.08 -1.09 6.87
CA VAL A 292 -3.75 -1.57 5.67
C VAL A 292 -2.70 -2.14 4.72
N PHE A 293 -2.96 -3.29 4.12
CA PHE A 293 -2.08 -3.92 3.14
C PHE A 293 -2.90 -4.40 1.95
N MET A 294 -2.47 -4.01 0.76
CA MET A 294 -3.15 -4.26 -0.51
C MET A 294 -2.20 -5.07 -1.37
N THR A 295 -2.68 -6.21 -1.85
CA THR A 295 -1.90 -7.13 -2.68
C THR A 295 -2.79 -7.82 -3.70
N ARG A 296 -2.20 -8.21 -4.83
CA ARG A 296 -2.85 -9.18 -5.72
C ARG A 296 -3.05 -10.49 -4.96
N GLY A 297 -4.19 -11.15 -5.17
CA GLY A 297 -4.59 -12.31 -4.37
C GLY A 297 -5.69 -13.13 -5.04
N ASN A 298 -5.88 -14.36 -4.58
CA ASN A 298 -6.95 -15.21 -5.12
C ASN A 298 -8.32 -14.77 -4.60
N ASN A 299 -9.37 -15.13 -5.32
CA ASN A 299 -10.74 -14.94 -4.84
C ASN A 299 -10.98 -15.89 -3.64
N PRO A 300 -11.30 -15.39 -2.44
CA PRO A 300 -11.54 -16.23 -1.26
C PRO A 300 -12.73 -17.19 -1.42
N GLU A 301 -13.65 -16.91 -2.34
CA GLU A 301 -14.84 -17.73 -2.63
C GLU A 301 -14.58 -18.78 -3.71
N ASN A 302 -13.55 -18.59 -4.56
CA ASN A 302 -13.19 -19.55 -5.61
C ASN A 302 -11.97 -20.38 -5.22
N ARG A 303 -12.21 -21.52 -4.55
CA ARG A 303 -11.17 -22.46 -4.10
C ARG A 303 -10.49 -23.25 -5.24
N GLY A 304 -10.97 -23.13 -6.48
CA GLY A 304 -10.49 -23.93 -7.61
C GLY A 304 -9.16 -23.50 -8.24
N CYS A 305 -8.67 -22.28 -7.95
CA CYS A 305 -7.46 -21.75 -8.58
C CYS A 305 -6.60 -20.96 -7.57
N LEU A 306 -5.90 -21.67 -6.67
CA LEU A 306 -5.06 -21.07 -5.62
C LEU A 306 -3.85 -20.28 -6.17
N GLU A 307 -3.42 -20.58 -7.40
CA GLU A 307 -2.30 -19.89 -8.08
C GLU A 307 -2.72 -18.54 -8.70
N SER A 308 -4.02 -18.30 -8.90
CA SER A 308 -4.51 -17.05 -9.49
C SER A 308 -4.27 -15.87 -8.54
N ARG A 309 -3.82 -14.75 -9.10
CA ARG A 309 -3.66 -13.45 -8.44
C ARG A 309 -4.40 -12.36 -9.21
N GLU A 310 -5.57 -12.70 -9.75
CA GLU A 310 -6.35 -11.84 -10.65
C GLU A 310 -7.14 -10.74 -9.92
N GLY A 311 -7.41 -10.90 -8.63
CA GLY A 311 -8.09 -9.89 -7.82
C GLY A 311 -7.15 -9.17 -6.86
N ILE A 312 -7.70 -8.24 -6.09
CA ILE A 312 -7.00 -7.55 -5.00
C ILE A 312 -7.62 -7.96 -3.68
N ARG A 313 -6.78 -8.31 -2.71
CA ARG A 313 -7.15 -8.45 -1.29
C ARG A 313 -6.62 -7.26 -0.52
N VAL A 314 -7.48 -6.60 0.24
CA VAL A 314 -7.14 -5.42 1.06
C VAL A 314 -7.35 -5.73 2.54
N PHE A 315 -6.25 -6.03 3.22
CA PHE A 315 -6.22 -6.39 4.63
C PHE A 315 -6.19 -5.16 5.52
N ILE A 316 -6.91 -5.23 6.64
CA ILE A 316 -7.00 -4.22 7.67
C ILE A 316 -6.80 -4.91 9.02
N TRP A 317 -5.74 -4.54 9.73
CA TRP A 317 -5.48 -5.02 11.09
C TRP A 317 -5.72 -3.91 12.09
N ALA A 318 -6.63 -4.15 13.02
CA ALA A 318 -6.72 -3.39 14.25
C ALA A 318 -5.69 -3.92 15.26
N ARG A 319 -4.98 -3.04 15.95
CA ARG A 319 -3.84 -3.41 16.79
C ARG A 319 -3.68 -2.46 17.97
N GLN A 320 -2.88 -2.89 18.95
CA GLN A 320 -2.51 -2.03 20.06
C GLN A 320 -1.65 -0.85 19.56
N SER A 321 -1.92 0.34 20.08
CA SER A 321 -1.15 1.53 19.74
C SER A 321 0.30 1.44 20.24
N CYS A 322 1.24 1.78 19.37
CA CYS A 322 2.65 1.87 19.71
C CYS A 322 3.09 3.34 19.64
N PHE A 323 3.22 3.97 20.80
CA PHE A 323 3.74 5.33 20.95
C PHE A 323 5.13 5.31 21.61
N GLY A 324 5.97 6.29 21.26
CA GLY A 324 7.34 6.41 21.77
C GLY A 324 8.37 5.50 21.09
N ALA A 325 9.60 5.53 21.60
CA ALA A 325 10.71 4.73 21.10
C ALA A 325 10.70 3.35 21.78
N LYS A 326 10.24 2.32 21.07
CA LYS A 326 10.46 0.92 21.46
C LYS A 326 11.21 0.24 20.32
N GLU A 327 12.53 0.12 20.48
CA GLU A 327 13.46 -0.38 19.46
C GLU A 327 14.10 -1.74 19.82
N GLU A 328 13.57 -2.46 20.82
CA GLU A 328 14.21 -3.70 21.34
C GLU A 328 13.81 -4.99 20.60
N SER A 329 13.09 -4.89 19.47
CA SER A 329 12.72 -6.06 18.67
C SER A 329 13.48 -6.10 17.33
N ALA A 330 13.76 -7.34 16.89
CA ALA A 330 14.34 -7.70 15.59
C ALA A 330 13.77 -6.91 14.40
N PHE A 331 12.47 -6.62 14.46
CA PHE A 331 11.72 -5.83 13.48
C PHE A 331 10.65 -4.99 14.19
N ASN A 332 9.98 -4.08 13.47
CA ASN A 332 8.82 -3.36 14.01
C ASN A 332 7.57 -4.00 13.44
N VAL A 333 6.58 -4.37 14.25
CA VAL A 333 5.35 -5.01 13.73
C VAL A 333 4.42 -3.98 13.07
N ALA A 334 4.77 -3.57 11.85
CA ALA A 334 4.02 -2.66 11.00
C ALA A 334 3.29 -3.47 9.90
N LEU A 335 2.98 -2.85 8.75
CA LEU A 335 2.23 -3.50 7.68
C LEU A 335 2.92 -4.73 7.06
N CYS A 336 4.25 -4.72 6.88
CA CYS A 336 4.97 -5.80 6.20
C CYS A 336 4.95 -7.06 7.06
N GLU A 337 5.21 -6.89 8.34
CA GLU A 337 5.39 -7.97 9.30
C GLU A 337 4.05 -8.66 9.57
N LEU A 338 2.96 -7.89 9.64
CA LEU A 338 1.60 -8.42 9.70
C LEU A 338 1.22 -9.21 8.44
N ALA A 339 1.80 -8.91 7.28
CA ALA A 339 1.53 -9.60 6.02
C ALA A 339 2.42 -10.83 5.76
N GLY A 340 3.46 -11.06 6.58
CA GLY A 340 4.40 -12.17 6.40
C GLY A 340 5.80 -11.80 5.91
N HIS A 341 6.11 -10.50 5.75
CA HIS A 341 7.40 -9.99 5.31
C HIS A 341 8.15 -9.33 6.48
N LEU A 342 9.36 -9.78 6.80
CA LEU A 342 10.13 -9.38 7.98
C LEU A 342 11.45 -8.66 7.59
N PRO A 343 11.46 -7.33 7.56
CA PRO A 343 12.67 -6.51 7.50
C PRO A 343 13.43 -6.56 8.84
N VAL A 344 14.36 -7.49 8.95
CA VAL A 344 15.19 -7.69 10.14
C VAL A 344 16.36 -6.71 10.18
N LYS A 345 16.60 -6.09 11.33
CA LYS A 345 17.52 -4.94 11.47
C LYS A 345 18.96 -5.31 11.87
N ASN A 346 19.22 -6.55 12.27
CA ASN A 346 20.55 -7.00 12.70
C ASN A 346 20.79 -8.49 12.36
N GLU A 347 22.05 -8.87 12.31
CA GLU A 347 22.48 -10.23 11.90
C GLU A 347 22.17 -11.31 12.93
N GLU A 348 22.21 -10.98 14.22
CA GLU A 348 21.97 -11.94 15.30
C GLU A 348 20.52 -12.42 15.28
N ASP A 349 19.57 -11.48 15.29
CA ASP A 349 18.16 -11.78 15.15
C ASP A 349 17.90 -12.46 13.82
N PHE A 350 18.46 -11.96 12.71
CA PHE A 350 18.27 -12.59 11.40
C PHE A 350 18.75 -14.05 11.38
N SER A 351 19.83 -14.38 12.08
CA SER A 351 20.34 -15.75 12.13
C SER A 351 19.49 -16.66 13.01
N THR A 352 18.99 -16.14 14.14
CA THR A 352 18.32 -16.94 15.19
C THR A 352 16.80 -16.96 15.09
N LEU A 353 16.18 -16.07 14.29
CA LEU A 353 14.73 -15.95 14.18
C LEU A 353 14.06 -17.25 13.73
N THR A 354 13.03 -17.66 14.47
CA THR A 354 12.14 -18.79 14.15
C THR A 354 10.71 -18.30 13.90
N GLU A 355 9.90 -19.06 13.16
CA GLU A 355 8.49 -18.69 12.93
C GLU A 355 7.72 -18.51 14.25
N ASP A 356 7.92 -19.39 15.23
CA ASP A 356 7.26 -19.28 16.55
C ASP A 356 7.62 -17.98 17.27
N SER A 357 8.90 -17.57 17.21
CA SER A 357 9.33 -16.31 17.81
C SER A 357 8.68 -15.10 17.15
N VAL A 358 8.53 -15.13 15.81
CA VAL A 358 7.85 -14.09 15.03
C VAL A 358 6.37 -14.03 15.41
N ILE A 359 5.69 -15.17 15.45
CA ILE A 359 4.27 -15.26 15.83
C ILE A 359 4.05 -14.66 17.22
N SER A 360 4.94 -14.96 18.17
CA SER A 360 4.88 -14.40 19.52
C SER A 360 5.03 -12.87 19.52
N ILE A 361 6.04 -12.35 18.78
CA ILE A 361 6.26 -10.91 18.63
C ILE A 361 5.04 -10.24 17.97
N VAL A 362 4.52 -10.79 16.87
CA VAL A 362 3.36 -10.26 16.16
C VAL A 362 2.15 -10.19 17.09
N ARG A 363 1.82 -11.28 17.77
CA ARG A 363 0.67 -11.36 18.69
C ARG A 363 0.74 -10.35 19.83
N SER A 364 1.94 -10.04 20.33
CA SER A 364 2.10 -9.03 21.40
C SER A 364 1.68 -7.61 20.99
N HIS A 365 1.48 -7.36 19.70
CA HIS A 365 1.05 -6.07 19.17
C HIS A 365 -0.44 -6.04 18.79
N LEU A 366 -1.15 -7.16 18.86
CA LEU A 366 -2.55 -7.27 18.45
C LEU A 366 -3.50 -6.99 19.61
N LEU A 367 -4.76 -6.70 19.28
CA LEU A 367 -5.83 -6.66 20.28
C LEU A 367 -5.99 -8.04 20.93
N SER A 368 -6.53 -8.06 22.14
CA SER A 368 -6.94 -9.33 22.76
C SER A 368 -8.05 -10.00 21.94
N ASP A 369 -8.21 -11.31 22.08
CA ASP A 369 -9.25 -12.06 21.36
C ASP A 369 -10.67 -11.51 21.68
N GLU A 370 -10.91 -11.07 22.91
CA GLU A 370 -12.19 -10.49 23.32
C GLU A 370 -12.43 -9.13 22.64
N GLU A 371 -11.46 -8.22 22.68
CA GLU A 371 -11.56 -6.92 22.00
C GLU A 371 -11.73 -7.09 20.49
N PHE A 372 -10.99 -8.02 19.87
CA PHE A 372 -11.08 -8.29 18.44
C PHE A 372 -12.46 -8.86 18.05
N ASN A 373 -13.01 -9.77 18.85
CA ASN A 373 -14.34 -10.34 18.60
C ASN A 373 -15.44 -9.27 18.72
N VAL A 374 -15.38 -8.40 19.73
CA VAL A 374 -16.31 -7.27 19.87
C VAL A 374 -16.19 -6.35 18.65
N LEU A 375 -14.97 -5.96 18.28
CA LEU A 375 -14.73 -5.12 17.10
C LEU A 375 -15.27 -5.76 15.81
N SER A 376 -15.09 -7.07 15.64
CA SER A 376 -15.63 -7.78 14.49
C SER A 376 -17.15 -7.67 14.38
N GLN A 377 -17.87 -7.77 15.49
CA GLN A 377 -19.34 -7.63 15.51
C GLN A 377 -19.75 -6.19 15.19
N GLU A 378 -19.09 -5.22 15.84
CA GLU A 378 -19.35 -3.80 15.61
C GLU A 378 -19.11 -3.38 14.15
N LEU A 379 -18.04 -3.86 13.51
CA LEU A 379 -17.74 -3.53 12.11
C LEU A 379 -18.79 -4.11 11.15
N VAL A 380 -19.28 -5.33 11.40
CA VAL A 380 -20.37 -5.91 10.62
C VAL A 380 -21.63 -5.05 10.73
N GLU A 381 -22.00 -4.62 11.93
CA GLU A 381 -23.13 -3.70 12.12
C GLU A 381 -22.88 -2.33 11.48
N HIS A 382 -21.66 -1.79 11.60
CA HIS A 382 -21.31 -0.48 11.06
C HIS A 382 -21.37 -0.45 9.54
N LEU A 383 -21.01 -1.53 8.86
CA LEU A 383 -20.97 -1.61 7.40
C LEU A 383 -22.32 -1.95 6.77
N THR A 384 -23.23 -2.59 7.52
CA THR A 384 -24.57 -3.00 7.05
C THR A 384 -25.67 -1.97 7.34
N LYS A 385 -25.37 -0.97 8.16
CA LYS A 385 -26.15 0.28 8.27
C LYS A 385 -25.77 1.23 7.14
#